data_AF-A0A3A0BSV7-F1
#
_entry.id   AF-A0A3A0BSV7-F1
#
_cell.length_a   1.000
_cell.length_b   1.000
_cell.length_c   1.000
_cell.angle_alpha   90.00
_cell.angle_beta   90.00
_cell.angle_gamma   90.00
#
_symmetry.space_group_name_H-M   'P 1'
#
loop_
_entity.id
_entity.type
_entity.pdbx_description
1 polymer ?
#
loop_
_entity_poly.entity_id
_entity_poly.type
_entity_poly.pdbx_seq_one_letter_code
_entity_poly.pdbx_strand_id
1 'polypeptide(L)' 'MTFRKADLIFVVLALLVVGGVALLPSPRDRNPRVPGNEAHRHVMAEKDCLACHSASGSRPLPAQHPKRQDCLHCHARAEG' A
#
# COMPACT_ATOMS: atom_id res chain seq x y z
N MET A 1 -8.61 -22.59 32.47
CA MET A 1 -9.46 -21.82 31.52
C MET A 1 -10.37 -22.79 30.81
N THR A 2 -11.67 -22.78 31.09
CA THR A 2 -12.64 -23.65 30.40
C THR A 2 -13.15 -22.93 29.16
N PHE A 3 -12.73 -23.36 27.98
CA PHE A 3 -13.27 -22.87 26.71
C PHE A 3 -14.76 -23.19 26.63
N ARG A 4 -15.61 -22.15 26.58
CA ARG A 4 -17.04 -22.34 26.34
C ARG A 4 -17.27 -22.48 24.85
N LYS A 5 -18.39 -23.09 24.46
CA LYS A 5 -18.81 -23.18 23.05
C LYS A 5 -18.85 -21.78 22.39
N ALA A 6 -19.22 -20.76 23.16
CA ALA A 6 -19.20 -19.37 22.71
C ALA A 6 -17.79 -18.87 22.34
N ASP A 7 -16.75 -19.22 23.10
CA ASP A 7 -15.36 -18.86 22.78
C ASP A 7 -14.92 -19.49 21.45
N LEU A 8 -15.29 -20.76 21.22
CA LEU A 8 -15.01 -21.44 19.95
C LEU A 8 -15.70 -20.77 18.75
N ILE A 9 -16.98 -20.42 18.90
CA ILE A 9 -17.73 -19.71 17.84
C ILE A 9 -17.09 -18.35 17.56
N PHE A 10 -16.71 -17.61 18.60
CA PHE A 10 -16.07 -16.31 18.46
C PHE A 10 -14.73 -16.41 17.73
N VAL A 11 -13.89 -17.38 18.10
CA VAL A 11 -12.60 -17.60 17.43
C VAL A 11 -12.78 -17.98 15.96
N VAL A 12 -13.71 -18.87 15.64
CA VAL A 12 -14.00 -19.24 14.24
C VAL A 12 -14.47 -18.04 13.44
N LEU A 13 -15.39 -17.24 13.99
CA LEU A 13 -15.90 -16.05 13.31
C LEU A 13 -14.80 -15.01 13.11
N ALA A 14 -13.94 -14.79 14.11
CA ALA A 14 -12.80 -13.90 14.01
C ALA A 14 -11.81 -14.35 12.92
N LEU A 15 -11.49 -15.65 12.86
CA LEU A 15 -10.63 -16.21 11.82
C LEU A 15 -11.24 -16.08 10.42
N LEU A 16 -12.55 -16.28 10.27
CA LEU A 16 -13.25 -16.07 9.01
C LEU A 16 -13.20 -14.61 8.56
N VAL A 17 -13.38 -13.66 9.47
CA VAL A 17 -13.30 -12.22 9.17
C VAL A 17 -11.87 -11.84 8.77
N VAL A 18 -10.87 -12.24 9.55
CA VAL A 18 -9.46 -11.94 9.27
C VAL A 18 -9.03 -12.58 7.94
N GLY A 19 -9.38 -13.84 7.72
CA GLY A 19 -9.10 -14.54 6.46
C GLY A 19 -9.79 -13.89 5.27
N GLY A 20 -11.07 -13.52 5.41
CA GLY A 20 -11.81 -12.83 4.35
C GLY A 20 -11.21 -11.47 3.99
N VAL A 21 -10.84 -10.66 4.99
CA VAL A 21 -10.20 -9.35 4.77
C VAL A 21 -8.80 -9.50 4.17
N ALA A 22 -8.03 -10.51 4.58
CA ALA A 22 -6.69 -10.77 4.06
C ALA A 22 -6.67 -11.16 2.56
N LEU A 23 -7.79 -11.67 2.04
CA LEU A 23 -7.95 -11.99 0.62
C LEU A 23 -8.36 -10.78 -0.23
N LEU A 24 -8.66 -9.62 0.37
CA LEU A 24 -8.96 -8.42 -0.39
C LEU A 24 -7.73 -7.96 -1.18
N PRO A 25 -7.89 -7.53 -2.44
CA PRO A 25 -6.78 -7.06 -3.26
C PRO A 25 -6.04 -5.91 -2.59
N SER A 26 -4.70 -6.01 -2.51
CA SER A 26 -3.90 -4.95 -1.95
C SER A 26 -3.95 -3.73 -2.88
N PRO A 27 -4.05 -2.49 -2.36
CA PRO A 27 -3.94 -1.29 -3.18
C PRO A 27 -2.67 -1.26 -4.04
N ARG A 28 -1.60 -1.92 -3.58
CA ARG A 28 -0.33 -2.05 -4.31
C ARG A 28 -0.42 -2.81 -5.63
N ASP A 29 -1.40 -3.69 -5.79
CA ASP A 29 -1.53 -4.52 -6.99
C ASP A 29 -2.24 -3.79 -8.13
N ARG A 30 -3.03 -2.76 -7.81
CA ARG A 30 -3.85 -2.00 -8.79
C ARG A 30 -3.25 -0.65 -9.17
N ASN A 31 -2.29 -0.15 -8.41
CA ASN A 31 -1.67 1.15 -8.65
C ASN A 31 -0.43 1.01 -9.55
N PRO A 32 -0.02 2.06 -10.29
CA PRO A 32 1.16 1.98 -11.14
C PRO A 32 2.40 1.73 -10.29
N ARG A 33 3.29 0.86 -10.78
CA ARG A 33 4.54 0.54 -10.12
C ARG A 33 5.57 1.65 -10.31
N VAL A 34 6.46 1.82 -9.32
CA VAL A 34 7.62 2.71 -9.43
C VAL A 34 8.59 2.11 -10.46
N PRO A 35 9.00 2.85 -11.50
CA PRO A 35 9.93 2.35 -12.50
C PRO A 35 11.28 1.94 -11.91
N GLY A 36 11.89 0.85 -12.40
CA GLY A 36 13.23 0.40 -12.00
C GLY A 36 14.40 1.12 -12.69
N ASN A 37 14.21 2.35 -13.15
CA ASN A 37 15.24 3.10 -13.87
C ASN A 37 16.20 3.83 -12.91
N GLU A 38 17.33 4.29 -13.44
CA GLU A 38 18.40 4.94 -12.65
C GLU A 38 17.89 6.10 -11.79
N ALA A 39 16.97 6.91 -12.31
CA ALA A 39 16.37 8.03 -11.57
C ALA A 39 15.58 7.61 -10.33
N HIS A 40 14.99 6.40 -10.32
CA HIS A 40 14.21 5.90 -9.18
C HIS A 40 15.00 4.92 -8.30
N ARG A 41 16.10 4.34 -8.80
CA ARG A 41 16.94 3.40 -8.02
C ARG A 41 17.56 4.03 -6.78
N HIS A 42 17.87 5.33 -6.82
CA HIS A 42 18.50 6.03 -5.70
C HIS A 42 17.51 6.70 -4.75
N VAL A 43 16.22 6.74 -5.10
CA VAL A 43 15.17 7.36 -4.28
C VAL A 43 14.74 6.39 -3.20
N MET A 44 15.25 6.56 -1.98
CA MET A 44 14.92 5.70 -0.83
C MET A 44 13.92 6.33 0.15
N ALA A 45 13.84 7.67 0.19
CA ALA A 45 12.91 8.37 1.07
C ALA A 45 11.71 8.91 0.28
N GLU A 46 10.51 8.81 0.86
CA GLU A 46 9.27 9.32 0.23
C GLU A 46 9.28 10.82 -0.04
N LYS A 47 9.96 11.60 0.81
CA LYS A 47 10.15 13.03 0.59
C LYS A 47 10.86 13.34 -0.74
N ASP A 48 11.73 12.45 -1.21
CA ASP A 48 12.53 12.68 -2.41
C ASP A 48 11.68 12.46 -3.68
N CYS A 49 10.57 11.72 -3.59
CA CYS A 49 9.60 11.58 -4.68
C CYS A 49 9.03 12.94 -5.09
N LEU A 50 8.76 13.82 -4.12
CA LEU A 50 8.13 15.12 -4.34
C LEU A 50 9.02 16.11 -5.09
N ALA A 51 10.32 15.82 -5.23
CA ALA A 51 11.23 16.63 -6.04
C ALA A 51 10.79 16.72 -7.51
N CYS A 52 10.17 15.66 -8.05
CA CYS A 52 9.63 15.64 -9.41
C CYS A 52 8.11 15.50 -9.45
N HIS A 53 7.51 14.92 -8.42
CA HIS A 53 6.09 14.56 -8.38
C HIS A 53 5.20 15.55 -7.62
N SER A 54 5.72 16.70 -7.20
CA SER A 54 4.92 17.80 -6.66
C SER A 54 4.00 18.45 -7.70
N ALA A 55 3.03 19.26 -7.27
CA ALA A 55 2.08 19.95 -8.17
C ALA A 55 2.76 20.83 -9.23
N SER A 56 3.96 21.35 -8.93
CA SER A 56 4.78 22.16 -9.85
C SER A 56 6.00 21.40 -10.39
N GLY A 57 6.09 20.10 -10.12
CA GLY A 57 7.21 19.27 -10.53
C GLY A 57 7.17 18.89 -12.01
N SER A 58 8.20 18.20 -12.47
CA SER A 58 8.32 17.75 -13.86
C SER A 58 7.30 16.68 -14.25
N ARG A 59 6.80 15.91 -13.26
CA ARG A 59 5.79 14.85 -13.45
C ARG A 59 4.77 14.90 -12.31
N PRO A 60 3.88 15.90 -12.27
CA PRO A 60 2.99 16.09 -11.13
C PRO A 60 2.04 14.91 -10.92
N LEU A 61 1.70 14.66 -9.65
CA LEU A 61 0.61 13.77 -9.29
C LEU A 61 -0.73 14.21 -9.92
N PRO A 62 -1.61 13.27 -10.31
CA PRO A 62 -2.94 13.63 -10.79
C PRO A 62 -3.74 14.33 -9.69
N ALA A 63 -4.68 15.20 -10.08
CA ALA A 63 -5.49 15.97 -9.13
C ALA A 63 -6.32 15.10 -8.17
N GLN A 64 -6.62 13.86 -8.57
CA GLN A 64 -7.36 12.87 -7.78
C GLN A 64 -6.47 12.06 -6.83
N HIS A 65 -5.15 12.30 -6.82
CA HIS A 65 -4.25 11.58 -5.93
C HIS A 65 -4.55 11.95 -4.46
N PRO A 66 -4.64 10.96 -3.54
CA PRO A 66 -4.87 11.25 -2.13
C PRO A 66 -3.75 12.14 -1.56
N LYS A 67 -4.05 13.02 -0.61
CA LYS A 67 -3.07 13.93 0.02
C LYS A 67 -2.07 13.24 0.97
N ARG A 68 -2.01 11.91 0.92
CA ARG A 68 -1.13 11.09 1.75
C ARG A 68 0.27 11.04 1.14
N GLN A 69 1.30 11.06 1.99
CA GLN A 69 2.71 11.10 1.56
C GLN A 69 3.38 9.72 1.58
N ASP A 70 2.66 8.68 1.98
CA ASP A 70 3.11 7.29 2.01
C ASP A 70 3.06 6.64 0.62
N CYS A 71 3.87 7.17 -0.32
CA CYS A 71 3.90 6.75 -1.72
C CYS A 71 4.09 5.24 -1.86
N LEU A 72 5.04 4.66 -1.11
CA LEU A 72 5.39 3.25 -1.24
C LEU A 72 4.34 2.34 -0.61
N HIS A 73 3.39 2.87 0.17
CA HIS A 73 2.24 2.12 0.68
C HIS A 73 1.30 1.64 -0.43
N CYS A 74 1.16 2.45 -1.49
CA CYS A 74 0.28 2.14 -2.62
C CYS A 74 1.04 1.85 -3.91
N HIS A 75 2.27 2.34 -4.07
CA HIS A 75 3.08 2.10 -5.27
C HIS A 75 4.19 1.08 -4.98
N ALA A 76 4.02 -0.14 -5.47
CA ALA A 76 5.06 -1.16 -5.40
C ALA A 76 6.24 -0.78 -6.30
N ARG A 77 7.47 -1.13 -5.91
CA ARG A 77 8.63 -1.00 -6.80
C ARG A 77 8.54 -2.07 -7.88
N ALA A 78 8.78 -1.70 -9.13
CA ALA A 78 9.14 -2.68 -10.13
C ALA A 78 10.46 -3.30 -9.67
N GLU A 79 10.43 -4.59 -9.41
CA GLU A 79 11.62 -5.35 -9.08
C GLU A 79 12.52 -5.24 -10.31
N GLY A 80 13.72 -4.68 -10.10
CA GLY A 80 14.71 -4.49 -11.16
C GLY A 80 15.27 -5.83 -11.61
#